data_AF-A0A8C3EU40-F1
#
_entry.id   AF-A0A8C3EU40-F1
#
_cell.length_a   1.000
_cell.length_b   1.000
_cell.length_c   1.000
_cell.angle_alpha   90.00
_cell.angle_beta   90.00
_cell.angle_gamma   90.00
#
_symmetry.space_group_name_H-M   'P 1'
#
loop_
_entity.id
_entity.type
_entity.pdbx_description
1 polymer ?
#
loop_
_entity_poly.entity_id
_entity_poly.type
_entity_poly.pdbx_seq_one_letter_code
_entity_poly.pdbx_strand_id
1 'polypeptide(L)'
;MRHIPPQCTPTALPRCQSLREAIAEHRPLVGKLQRVSAQLVELSPEQGAPFQRRWQEVEEQYGHIRERVRQAAALDRAGPQLSERMDLLLECLERLQSRLQSQPPVRGDAAHLREQIRENSLALGELEKLGVALEGVRAQGEELLAICVRARLLALAERFWHGLSELAVALSDTQQLVLGLEEAGGEPEALREEIDALQGELDTLGSLGVELMASCGDPDKPDVTKSLDDVSVLGAGLRQGQGPGLCGCCLWGWHVP
;
A
#
# COMPACT_ATOMS: atom_id res chain seq x y z
N MET A 1 -5.02 -14.67 -20.98
CA MET A 1 -5.77 -14.17 -19.81
C MET A 1 -4.91 -13.11 -19.15
N ARG A 2 -5.34 -11.84 -19.19
CA ARG A 2 -4.61 -10.75 -18.53
C ARG A 2 -4.90 -10.87 -17.03
N HIS A 3 -3.84 -10.93 -16.22
CA HIS A 3 -3.95 -10.90 -14.76
C HIS A 3 -4.67 -9.60 -14.35
N ILE A 4 -5.89 -9.74 -13.87
CA ILE A 4 -6.60 -8.70 -13.13
C ILE A 4 -5.88 -8.61 -11.77
N PRO A 5 -5.30 -7.46 -11.38
CA PRO A 5 -4.67 -7.34 -10.07
C PRO A 5 -5.72 -7.55 -8.97
N PRO A 6 -5.32 -8.01 -7.78
CA PRO A 6 -6.25 -8.38 -6.72
C PRO A 6 -7.16 -7.19 -6.44
N GLN A 7 -8.46 -7.49 -6.51
CA GLN A 7 -9.56 -6.55 -6.32
C GLN A 7 -9.31 -5.73 -5.06
N CYS A 8 -9.55 -4.42 -5.15
CA CYS A 8 -9.85 -3.61 -3.97
C CYS A 8 -11.01 -4.32 -3.25
N THR A 9 -10.68 -5.05 -2.18
CA THR A 9 -11.66 -5.86 -1.45
C THR A 9 -12.80 -4.97 -0.93
N PRO A 10 -14.06 -5.41 -1.00
CA PRO A 10 -15.23 -4.65 -0.54
C PRO A 10 -15.23 -4.34 0.97
N THR A 11 -14.21 -4.79 1.71
CA THR A 11 -13.99 -4.54 3.14
C THR A 11 -13.23 -3.24 3.43
N ALA A 12 -12.58 -2.60 2.45
CA ALA A 12 -11.84 -1.35 2.66
C ALA A 12 -12.78 -0.12 2.79
N LEU A 13 -13.81 -0.04 1.96
CA LEU A 13 -14.83 1.03 1.97
C LEU A 13 -15.53 1.24 3.33
N PRO A 14 -16.05 0.19 4.01
CA PRO A 14 -16.67 0.36 5.32
C PRO A 14 -15.68 0.76 6.42
N ARG A 15 -14.40 0.36 6.32
CA ARG A 15 -13.35 0.77 7.28
C ARG A 15 -13.02 2.26 7.17
N CYS A 16 -12.92 2.80 5.96
CA CYS A 16 -12.69 4.23 5.76
C CYS A 16 -13.89 5.10 6.17
N GLN A 17 -15.11 4.61 6.01
CA GLN A 17 -16.32 5.28 6.51
C GLN A 17 -16.34 5.34 8.05
N SER A 18 -16.10 4.21 8.72
CA SER A 18 -16.02 4.15 10.18
C SER A 18 -14.94 5.09 10.77
N LEU A 19 -13.75 5.14 10.15
CA LEU A 19 -12.68 6.05 10.60
C LEU A 19 -13.04 7.53 10.43
N ARG A 20 -13.80 7.88 9.38
CA ARG A 20 -14.29 9.24 9.16
C ARG A 20 -15.32 9.65 10.20
N GLU A 21 -16.22 8.74 10.56
CA GLU A 21 -17.21 8.95 11.62
C GLU A 21 -16.52 9.16 12.97
N ALA A 22 -15.55 8.31 13.31
CA ALA A 22 -14.74 8.47 14.53
C ALA A 22 -13.99 9.82 14.59
N ILE A 23 -13.42 10.28 13.46
CA ILE A 23 -12.80 11.63 13.38
C ILE A 23 -13.85 12.73 13.60
N ALA A 24 -15.04 12.58 13.02
CA ALA A 24 -16.12 13.57 13.20
C ALA A 24 -16.59 13.65 14.66
N GLU A 25 -16.65 12.51 15.35
CA GLU A 25 -16.99 12.41 16.78
C GLU A 25 -15.92 13.02 17.70
N HIS A 26 -14.63 12.83 17.38
CA HIS A 26 -13.54 13.36 18.18
C HIS A 26 -13.26 14.86 17.97
N ARG A 27 -13.62 15.42 16.80
CA ARG A 27 -13.45 16.84 16.47
C ARG A 27 -13.96 17.82 17.56
N PRO A 28 -15.18 17.69 18.11
CA PRO A 28 -15.64 18.58 19.18
C PRO A 28 -14.88 18.40 20.50
N LEU A 29 -14.39 17.20 20.82
CA LEU A 29 -13.56 16.96 22.01
C LEU A 29 -12.21 17.66 21.88
N VAL A 30 -11.59 17.57 20.69
CA VAL A 30 -10.35 18.28 20.36
C VAL A 30 -10.54 19.79 20.54
N GLY A 31 -11.61 20.36 19.99
CA GLY A 31 -11.92 21.79 20.14
C GLY A 31 -12.30 22.22 21.57
N LYS A 32 -12.73 21.30 22.45
CA LYS A 32 -12.94 21.59 23.88
C LYS A 32 -11.60 21.60 24.61
N LEU A 33 -10.74 20.61 24.38
CA LEU A 33 -9.42 20.51 25.01
C LEU A 33 -8.51 21.68 24.63
N GLN A 34 -8.57 22.15 23.38
CA GLN A 34 -7.85 23.37 22.95
C GLN A 34 -8.29 24.62 23.71
N ARG A 35 -9.59 24.76 23.99
CA ARG A 35 -10.09 25.90 24.77
C ARG A 35 -9.67 25.82 26.23
N VAL A 36 -9.72 24.62 26.82
CA VAL A 36 -9.27 24.38 28.19
C VAL A 36 -7.75 24.62 28.32
N SER A 37 -6.95 24.20 27.34
CA SER A 37 -5.50 24.43 27.35
C SER A 37 -5.15 25.92 27.26
N ALA A 38 -5.85 26.68 26.41
CA ALA A 38 -5.69 28.13 26.33
C ALA A 38 -6.04 28.82 27.67
N GLN A 39 -7.18 28.45 28.27
CA GLN A 39 -7.61 29.01 29.56
C GLN A 39 -6.66 28.67 30.71
N LEU A 40 -6.10 27.45 30.74
CA LEU A 40 -5.13 27.05 31.77
C LEU A 40 -3.83 27.86 31.69
N VAL A 41 -3.38 28.18 30.48
CA VAL A 41 -2.19 29.02 30.26
C VAL A 41 -2.44 30.46 30.69
N GLU A 42 -3.63 31.00 30.42
CA GLU A 42 -4.03 32.34 30.87
C GLU A 42 -4.10 32.45 32.40
N LEU A 43 -4.61 31.40 33.07
CA LEU A 43 -4.76 31.38 34.53
C LEU A 43 -3.46 31.05 35.28
N SER A 44 -2.60 30.22 34.70
CA SER A 44 -1.37 29.75 35.36
C SER A 44 -0.30 29.34 34.34
N PRO A 45 0.59 30.24 33.92
CA PRO A 45 1.57 29.96 32.87
C PRO A 45 2.56 28.85 33.23
N GLU A 46 2.93 28.71 34.51
CA GLU A 46 3.90 27.69 34.95
C GLU A 46 3.34 26.25 34.87
N GLN A 47 2.04 26.08 35.14
CA GLN A 47 1.37 24.77 35.11
C GLN A 47 0.69 24.49 33.76
N GLY A 48 0.29 25.56 33.04
CA GLY A 48 -0.35 25.48 31.73
C GLY A 48 0.63 25.17 30.58
N ALA A 49 1.88 25.65 30.64
CA ALA A 49 2.88 25.41 29.60
C ALA A 49 3.14 23.92 29.27
N PRO A 50 3.35 23.00 30.25
CA PRO A 50 3.54 21.59 29.94
C PRO A 50 2.27 20.94 29.36
N PHE A 51 1.08 21.34 29.83
CA PHE A 51 -0.19 20.86 29.27
C PHE A 51 -0.40 21.34 27.82
N GLN A 52 -0.06 22.59 27.53
CA GLN A 52 -0.16 23.18 26.20
C GLN A 52 0.78 22.49 25.19
N ARG A 53 2.02 22.18 25.59
CA ARG A 53 2.96 21.44 24.72
C ARG A 53 2.43 20.05 24.37
N ARG A 54 2.00 19.29 25.39
CA ARG A 54 1.42 17.96 25.18
C ARG A 54 0.13 18.02 24.35
N TRP A 55 -0.65 19.09 24.50
CA TRP A 55 -1.82 19.35 23.67
C TRP A 55 -1.45 19.59 22.20
N GLN A 56 -0.42 20.40 21.93
CA GLN A 56 0.07 20.67 20.58
C GLN A 56 0.56 19.39 19.88
N GLU A 57 1.30 18.52 20.58
CA GLU A 57 1.73 17.22 20.07
C GLU A 57 0.53 16.35 19.66
N VAL A 58 -0.50 16.28 20.50
CA VAL A 58 -1.73 15.51 20.22
C VAL A 58 -2.53 16.15 19.07
N GLU A 59 -2.58 17.48 18.98
CA GLU A 59 -3.25 18.20 17.90
C GLU A 59 -2.56 17.96 16.55
N GLU A 60 -1.23 17.94 16.52
CA GLU A 60 -0.42 17.60 15.35
C GLU A 60 -0.65 16.15 14.92
N GLN A 61 -0.57 15.19 15.85
CA GLN A 61 -0.88 13.78 15.58
C GLN A 61 -2.30 13.58 15.04
N TYR A 62 -3.30 14.24 15.65
CA TYR A 62 -4.68 14.22 15.17
C TYR A 62 -4.80 14.83 13.76
N GLY A 63 -4.05 15.91 13.49
CA GLY A 63 -3.92 16.50 12.16
C GLY A 63 -3.39 15.51 11.12
N HIS A 64 -2.32 14.79 11.44
CA HIS A 64 -1.75 13.75 10.58
C HIS A 64 -2.73 12.60 10.31
N ILE A 65 -3.42 12.11 11.35
CA ILE A 65 -4.44 11.04 11.20
C ILE A 65 -5.57 11.53 10.28
N ARG A 66 -6.05 12.76 10.48
CA ARG A 66 -7.11 13.35 9.66
C ARG A 66 -6.71 13.44 8.19
N GLU A 67 -5.49 13.86 7.92
CA GLU A 67 -4.99 13.97 6.55
C GLU A 67 -4.84 12.60 5.89
N ARG A 68 -4.30 11.61 6.61
CA ARG A 68 -4.21 10.23 6.10
C ARG A 68 -5.58 9.64 5.77
N VAL A 69 -6.58 9.83 6.64
CA VAL A 69 -7.96 9.35 6.37
C VAL A 69 -8.58 10.09 5.19
N ARG A 70 -8.30 11.39 5.02
CA ARG A 70 -8.74 12.16 3.86
C ARG A 70 -8.14 11.61 2.56
N GLN A 71 -6.84 11.32 2.55
CA GLN A 71 -6.13 10.76 1.39
C GLN A 71 -6.65 9.36 1.04
N ALA A 72 -6.82 8.48 2.03
CA ALA A 72 -7.39 7.15 1.82
C ALA A 72 -8.81 7.24 1.21
N ALA A 73 -9.66 8.11 1.75
CA ALA A 73 -11.02 8.31 1.22
C ALA A 73 -11.03 8.91 -0.19
N ALA A 74 -10.03 9.69 -0.58
CA ALA A 74 -9.89 10.21 -1.94
C ALA A 74 -9.55 9.07 -2.92
N LEU A 75 -8.63 8.17 -2.54
CA LEU A 75 -8.27 7.00 -3.33
C LEU A 75 -9.46 6.04 -3.51
N ASP A 76 -10.20 5.78 -2.43
CA ASP A 76 -11.41 4.92 -2.47
C ASP A 76 -12.47 5.44 -3.44
N ARG A 77 -12.61 6.77 -3.57
CA ARG A 77 -13.57 7.40 -4.48
C ARG A 77 -13.08 7.50 -5.91
N ALA A 78 -11.77 7.51 -6.12
CA ALA A 78 -11.21 7.79 -7.43
C ALA A 78 -11.50 6.67 -8.46
N GLY A 79 -11.54 5.40 -8.02
CA GLY A 79 -11.93 4.28 -8.87
C GLY A 79 -13.38 4.37 -9.39
N PRO A 80 -14.39 4.44 -8.50
CA PRO A 80 -15.79 4.66 -8.91
C PRO A 80 -15.99 5.91 -9.77
N GLN A 81 -15.35 7.03 -9.39
CA GLN A 81 -15.42 8.27 -10.16
C GLN A 81 -14.86 8.11 -11.59
N LEU A 82 -13.79 7.34 -11.77
CA LEU A 82 -13.23 7.03 -13.08
C LEU A 82 -14.22 6.21 -13.91
N SER A 83 -14.87 5.21 -13.31
CA SER A 83 -15.89 4.38 -13.95
C SER A 83 -17.08 5.22 -14.43
N GLU A 84 -17.65 6.05 -13.55
CA GLU A 84 -18.78 6.92 -13.90
C GLU A 84 -18.44 7.86 -15.06
N ARG A 85 -17.21 8.39 -15.11
CA ARG A 85 -16.75 9.22 -16.23
C ARG A 85 -16.64 8.43 -17.52
N MET A 86 -16.15 7.20 -17.48
CA MET A 86 -16.08 6.32 -18.65
C MET A 86 -17.48 5.98 -19.18
N ASP A 87 -18.43 5.69 -18.29
CA ASP A 87 -19.82 5.37 -18.65
C ASP A 87 -20.49 6.57 -19.35
N LEU A 88 -20.31 7.79 -18.81
CA LEU A 88 -20.82 9.02 -19.43
C LEU A 88 -20.20 9.28 -20.81
N LEU A 89 -18.90 9.02 -20.99
CA LEU A 89 -18.25 9.14 -22.29
C LEU A 89 -18.79 8.12 -23.30
N LEU A 90 -19.01 6.87 -22.85
CA LEU A 90 -19.59 5.83 -23.67
C LEU A 90 -21.00 6.21 -24.14
N GLU A 91 -21.87 6.66 -23.22
CA GLU A 91 -23.22 7.11 -23.54
C GLU A 91 -23.21 8.28 -24.55
N CYS A 92 -22.27 9.22 -24.40
CA CYS A 92 -22.13 10.32 -25.36
C CYS A 92 -21.70 9.84 -26.75
N LEU A 93 -20.78 8.86 -26.83
CA LEU A 93 -20.34 8.27 -28.09
C LEU A 93 -21.46 7.47 -28.75
N GLU A 94 -22.24 6.69 -28.01
CA GLU A 94 -23.39 5.94 -28.50
C GLU A 94 -24.49 6.88 -29.04
N ARG A 95 -24.77 7.97 -28.31
CA ARG A 95 -25.71 9.01 -28.78
C ARG A 95 -25.21 9.68 -30.07
N LEU A 96 -23.92 9.97 -30.17
CA LEU A 96 -23.36 10.56 -31.38
C LEU A 96 -23.40 9.56 -32.56
N GLN A 97 -23.05 8.30 -32.29
CA GLN A 97 -23.08 7.23 -33.27
C GLN A 97 -24.50 7.03 -33.82
N SER A 98 -25.51 6.96 -32.94
CA SER A 98 -26.92 6.80 -33.36
C SER A 98 -27.40 7.97 -34.23
N ARG A 99 -27.02 9.21 -33.89
CA ARG A 99 -27.31 10.40 -34.70
C ARG A 99 -26.70 10.29 -36.10
N LEU A 100 -25.41 9.95 -36.19
CA LEU A 100 -24.71 9.80 -37.46
C LEU A 100 -25.29 8.65 -38.31
N GLN A 101 -25.66 7.53 -37.68
CA GLN A 101 -26.30 6.40 -38.37
C GLN A 101 -27.71 6.73 -38.87
N SER A 102 -28.42 7.64 -38.19
CA SER A 102 -29.77 8.07 -38.56
C SER A 102 -29.82 9.16 -39.65
N GLN A 103 -28.67 9.63 -40.15
CA GLN A 103 -28.64 10.71 -41.14
C GLN A 103 -29.25 10.25 -42.49
N PRO A 104 -30.15 11.06 -43.09
CA PRO A 104 -30.75 10.72 -44.37
C PRO A 104 -29.72 10.73 -45.50
N PRO A 105 -29.94 9.96 -46.59
CA PRO A 105 -29.04 9.93 -47.74
C PRO A 105 -28.86 11.33 -48.34
N VAL A 106 -27.64 11.60 -48.79
CA VAL A 106 -27.23 12.89 -49.35
C VAL A 106 -28.14 13.25 -50.55
N ARG A 107 -28.80 14.41 -50.46
CA ARG A 107 -29.61 14.97 -51.56
C ARG A 107 -28.80 16.02 -52.33
N GLY A 108 -29.04 16.12 -53.64
CA GLY A 108 -28.32 17.06 -54.52
C GLY A 108 -28.69 18.54 -54.40
N ASP A 109 -29.51 18.93 -53.40
CA ASP A 109 -29.83 20.35 -53.16
C ASP A 109 -28.72 21.01 -52.33
N ALA A 110 -28.21 22.13 -52.83
CA ALA A 110 -27.16 22.91 -52.18
C ALA A 110 -27.54 23.38 -50.77
N ALA A 111 -28.83 23.64 -50.49
CA ALA A 111 -29.29 23.99 -49.14
C ALA A 111 -29.15 22.81 -48.15
N HIS A 112 -29.53 21.60 -48.59
CA HIS A 112 -29.37 20.37 -47.79
C HIS A 112 -27.90 20.01 -47.57
N LEU A 113 -27.06 20.12 -48.61
CA LEU A 113 -25.63 19.87 -48.47
C LEU A 113 -24.97 20.80 -47.44
N ARG A 114 -25.34 22.08 -47.43
CA ARG A 114 -24.85 23.03 -46.43
C ARG A 114 -25.27 22.64 -45.01
N GLU A 115 -26.51 22.20 -44.82
CA GLU A 115 -26.97 21.75 -43.50
C GLU A 115 -26.27 20.47 -43.06
N GLN A 116 -26.12 19.47 -43.94
CA GLN A 116 -25.38 18.24 -43.62
C GLN A 116 -23.93 18.52 -43.26
N ILE A 117 -23.26 19.45 -43.96
CA ILE A 117 -21.91 19.88 -43.60
C ILE A 117 -21.90 20.53 -42.21
N ARG A 118 -22.87 21.40 -41.91
CA ARG A 118 -22.98 22.06 -40.60
C ARG A 118 -23.18 21.04 -39.46
N GLU A 119 -24.05 20.05 -39.65
CA GLU A 119 -24.27 18.97 -38.68
C GLU A 119 -23.00 18.14 -38.46
N ASN A 120 -22.29 17.79 -39.55
CA ASN A 120 -21.04 17.06 -39.46
C ASN A 120 -19.94 17.87 -38.75
N SER A 121 -19.85 19.18 -39.00
CA SER A 121 -18.94 20.06 -38.27
C SER A 121 -19.24 20.10 -36.77
N LEU A 122 -20.52 20.10 -36.38
CA LEU A 122 -20.92 20.02 -34.97
C LEU A 122 -20.55 18.66 -34.36
N ALA A 123 -20.81 17.57 -35.08
CA ALA A 123 -20.45 16.21 -34.65
C ALA A 123 -18.93 16.06 -34.48
N LEU A 124 -18.13 16.63 -35.38
CA LEU A 124 -16.67 16.69 -35.25
C LEU A 124 -16.24 17.46 -34.01
N GLY A 125 -16.84 18.63 -33.73
CA GLY A 125 -16.55 19.39 -32.52
C GLY A 125 -16.97 18.67 -31.22
N GLU A 126 -18.03 17.86 -31.26
CA GLU A 126 -18.39 16.96 -30.14
C GLU A 126 -17.33 15.85 -29.96
N LEU A 127 -16.87 15.21 -31.04
CA LEU A 127 -15.81 14.19 -31.00
C LEU A 127 -14.50 14.74 -30.43
N GLU A 128 -14.10 15.94 -30.83
CA GLU A 128 -12.89 16.60 -30.32
C GLU A 128 -12.97 16.78 -28.79
N LYS A 129 -14.13 17.23 -28.28
CA LYS A 129 -14.35 17.37 -26.83
C LYS A 129 -14.32 16.03 -26.10
N LEU A 130 -14.91 14.99 -26.68
CA LEU A 130 -14.86 13.64 -26.13
C LEU A 130 -13.44 13.08 -26.13
N GLY A 131 -12.64 13.39 -27.15
CA GLY A 131 -11.21 13.07 -27.21
C GLY A 131 -10.44 13.67 -26.02
N VAL A 132 -10.59 14.97 -25.79
CA VAL A 132 -9.96 15.65 -24.63
C VAL A 132 -10.41 15.04 -23.31
N ALA A 133 -11.70 14.72 -23.18
CA ALA A 133 -12.23 14.13 -21.96
C ALA A 133 -11.69 12.70 -21.72
N LEU A 134 -11.52 11.91 -22.78
CA LEU A 134 -10.91 10.57 -22.73
C LEU A 134 -9.43 10.64 -22.33
N GLU A 135 -8.68 11.60 -22.88
CA GLU A 135 -7.29 11.85 -22.46
C GLU A 135 -7.22 12.20 -20.97
N GLY A 136 -8.16 13.02 -20.47
CA GLY A 136 -8.25 13.34 -19.05
C GLY A 136 -8.56 12.12 -18.16
N VAL A 137 -9.47 11.23 -18.60
CA VAL A 137 -9.75 9.96 -17.91
C VAL A 137 -8.51 9.07 -17.91
N ARG A 138 -7.80 8.97 -19.03
CA ARG A 138 -6.56 8.20 -19.13
C ARG A 138 -5.49 8.74 -18.17
N ALA A 139 -5.25 10.05 -18.15
CA ALA A 139 -4.28 10.68 -17.25
C ALA A 139 -4.63 10.43 -15.78
N GLN A 140 -5.91 10.55 -15.41
CA GLN A 140 -6.38 10.22 -14.06
C GLN A 140 -6.15 8.75 -13.73
N GLY A 141 -6.42 7.84 -14.66
CA GLY A 141 -6.17 6.41 -14.48
C GLY A 141 -4.68 6.08 -14.27
N GLU A 142 -3.79 6.71 -15.04
CA GLU A 142 -2.33 6.56 -14.90
C GLU A 142 -1.84 7.05 -13.53
N GLU A 143 -2.34 8.19 -13.05
CA GLU A 143 -2.01 8.72 -11.73
C GLU A 143 -2.47 7.78 -10.61
N LEU A 144 -3.68 7.25 -10.69
CA LEU A 144 -4.19 6.30 -9.70
C LEU A 144 -3.39 5.00 -9.67
N LEU A 145 -3.02 4.48 -10.84
CA LEU A 145 -2.14 3.32 -10.94
C LEU A 145 -0.78 3.59 -10.29
N ALA A 146 -0.17 4.75 -10.55
CA ALA A 146 1.10 5.13 -9.95
C ALA A 146 1.01 5.19 -8.40
N ILE A 147 -0.07 5.75 -7.87
CA ILE A 147 -0.30 5.81 -6.41
C ILE A 147 -0.45 4.39 -5.83
N CYS A 148 -1.26 3.54 -6.44
CA CYS A 148 -1.49 2.18 -5.99
C CYS A 148 -0.21 1.33 -6.02
N VAL A 149 0.57 1.43 -7.10
CA VAL A 149 1.85 0.72 -7.22
C VAL A 149 2.83 1.18 -6.14
N ARG A 150 2.95 2.49 -5.92
CA ARG A 150 3.81 3.04 -4.86
C ARG A 150 3.38 2.58 -3.48
N ALA A 151 2.08 2.59 -3.19
CA ALA A 151 1.55 2.13 -1.90
C ALA A 151 1.83 0.64 -1.67
N ARG A 152 1.67 -0.19 -2.70
CA ARG A 152 2.03 -1.62 -2.64
C ARG A 152 3.51 -1.82 -2.38
N LEU A 153 4.37 -1.07 -3.07
CA LEU A 153 5.82 -1.17 -2.91
C LEU A 153 6.25 -0.83 -1.48
N LEU A 154 5.71 0.24 -0.91
CA LEU A 154 5.96 0.64 0.47
C LEU A 154 5.52 -0.44 1.46
N ALA A 155 4.29 -0.97 1.31
CA ALA A 155 3.79 -2.02 2.19
C ALA A 155 4.62 -3.30 2.11
N LEU A 156 5.13 -3.64 0.92
CA LEU A 156 5.98 -4.80 0.72
C LEU A 156 7.36 -4.60 1.35
N ALA A 157 7.94 -3.40 1.21
CA ALA A 157 9.20 -3.04 1.86
C ALA A 157 9.07 -3.04 3.40
N GLU A 158 8.00 -2.46 3.95
CA GLU A 158 7.75 -2.46 5.40
C GLU A 158 7.67 -3.89 5.95
N ARG A 159 6.93 -4.78 5.28
CA ARG A 159 6.83 -6.19 5.69
C ARG A 159 8.16 -6.92 5.62
N PHE A 160 8.94 -6.70 4.57
CA PHE A 160 10.25 -7.32 4.41
C PHE A 160 11.21 -6.88 5.53
N TRP A 161 11.39 -5.58 5.74
CA TRP A 161 12.32 -5.10 6.76
C TRP A 161 11.86 -5.40 8.19
N HIS A 162 10.56 -5.38 8.44
CA HIS A 162 10.02 -5.78 9.73
C HIS A 162 10.28 -7.26 10.01
N GLY A 163 9.97 -8.15 9.06
CA GLY A 163 10.24 -9.58 9.21
C GLY A 163 11.74 -9.89 9.35
N LEU A 164 12.60 -9.15 8.66
CA LEU A 164 14.05 -9.26 8.82
C LEU A 164 14.51 -8.86 10.23
N SER A 165 13.93 -7.81 10.81
CA SER A 165 14.19 -7.41 12.19
C SER A 165 13.67 -8.43 13.21
N GLU A 166 12.48 -9.00 12.99
CA GLU A 166 11.90 -10.02 13.87
C GLU A 166 12.76 -11.29 13.87
N LEU A 167 13.16 -11.76 12.69
CA LEU A 167 14.03 -12.92 12.55
C LEU A 167 15.39 -12.71 13.23
N ALA A 168 15.95 -11.50 13.17
CA ALA A 168 17.21 -11.19 13.84
C ALA A 168 17.10 -11.26 15.38
N VAL A 169 15.95 -10.85 15.94
CA VAL A 169 15.66 -10.96 17.38
C VAL A 169 15.48 -12.43 17.75
N ALA A 170 14.64 -13.18 17.02
CA ALA A 170 14.40 -14.59 17.28
C ALA A 170 15.69 -15.43 17.16
N LEU A 171 16.56 -15.11 16.20
CA LEU A 171 17.88 -15.72 16.11
C LEU A 171 18.78 -15.41 17.32
N SER A 172 18.70 -14.19 17.86
CA SER A 172 19.46 -13.80 19.05
C SER A 172 18.95 -14.52 20.30
N ASP A 173 17.63 -14.63 20.44
CA ASP A 173 16.96 -15.33 21.54
C ASP A 173 17.29 -16.83 21.51
N THR A 174 17.27 -17.45 20.33
CA THR A 174 17.68 -18.85 20.16
C THR A 174 19.15 -19.08 20.46
N GLN A 175 20.06 -18.18 20.06
CA GLN A 175 21.47 -18.27 20.44
C GLN A 175 21.65 -18.23 21.97
N GLN A 176 20.90 -17.37 22.66
CA GLN A 176 20.94 -17.30 24.13
C GLN A 176 20.37 -18.55 24.79
N LEU A 177 19.30 -19.12 24.22
CA LEU A 177 18.71 -20.38 24.70
C LEU A 177 19.68 -21.56 24.51
N VAL A 178 20.39 -21.63 23.38
CA VAL A 178 21.45 -22.62 23.14
C VAL A 178 22.56 -22.49 24.19
N LEU A 179 23.06 -21.28 24.45
CA LEU A 179 24.09 -21.03 25.47
C LEU A 179 23.63 -21.44 26.88
N GLY A 180 22.36 -21.17 27.23
CA GLY A 180 21.80 -21.58 28.53
C GLY A 180 21.59 -23.09 28.67
N LEU A 181 21.29 -23.80 27.58
CA LEU A 181 21.13 -25.26 27.57
C LEU A 181 22.46 -25.99 27.65
N GLU A 182 23.54 -25.42 27.09
CA GLU A 182 24.91 -25.95 27.26
C GLU A 182 25.34 -25.98 28.74
N GLU A 183 24.83 -25.06 29.57
CA GLU A 183 25.09 -25.03 31.01
C GLU A 183 24.15 -25.94 31.83
N ALA A 184 22.92 -26.17 31.35
CA ALA A 184 21.87 -26.88 32.09
C ALA A 184 21.66 -28.36 31.69
N GLY A 185 22.27 -28.83 30.61
CA GLY A 185 22.14 -30.22 30.13
C GLY A 185 20.75 -30.58 29.60
N GLY A 186 20.06 -29.63 28.94
CA GLY A 186 18.65 -29.75 28.57
C GLY A 186 18.32 -30.52 27.28
N GLU A 187 17.01 -30.72 27.07
CA GLU A 187 16.39 -31.57 26.03
C GLU A 187 16.48 -30.96 24.60
N PRO A 188 16.98 -31.70 23.60
CA PRO A 188 17.25 -31.20 22.24
C PRO A 188 16.01 -31.04 21.34
N GLU A 189 14.83 -31.52 21.75
CA GLU A 189 13.61 -31.47 20.93
C GLU A 189 13.05 -30.05 20.79
N ALA A 190 13.03 -29.27 21.88
CA ALA A 190 12.54 -27.89 21.86
C ALA A 190 13.40 -26.99 20.94
N LEU A 191 14.71 -27.25 20.88
CA LEU A 191 15.62 -26.57 19.96
C LEU A 191 15.32 -26.88 18.49
N ARG A 192 14.88 -28.11 18.18
CA ARG A 192 14.53 -28.50 16.81
C ARG A 192 13.25 -27.82 16.34
N GLU A 193 12.22 -27.77 17.19
CA GLU A 193 10.97 -27.06 16.87
C GLU A 193 11.22 -25.57 16.61
N GLU A 194 12.08 -24.94 17.42
CA GLU A 194 12.43 -23.52 17.27
C GLU A 194 13.27 -23.27 15.99
N ILE A 195 14.19 -24.17 15.64
CA ILE A 195 14.95 -24.10 14.39
C ILE A 195 14.02 -24.27 13.18
N ASP A 196 13.09 -25.22 13.22
CA ASP A 196 12.11 -25.43 12.14
C ASP A 196 11.18 -24.21 11.98
N ALA A 197 10.79 -23.56 13.09
CA ALA A 197 10.02 -22.32 13.06
C ALA A 197 10.81 -21.16 12.42
N LEU A 198 12.06 -20.94 12.82
CA LEU A 198 12.96 -19.94 12.20
C LEU A 198 13.19 -20.22 10.71
N GLN A 199 13.29 -21.49 10.32
CA GLN A 199 13.44 -21.90 8.92
C GLN A 199 12.20 -21.50 8.10
N GLY A 200 11.00 -21.68 8.67
CA GLY A 200 9.75 -21.24 8.05
C GLY A 200 9.67 -19.73 7.89
N GLU A 201 10.05 -18.96 8.92
CA GLU A 201 10.10 -17.50 8.85
C GLU A 201 11.08 -17.01 7.77
N LEU A 202 12.26 -17.64 7.68
CA LEU A 202 13.26 -17.37 6.65
C LEU A 202 12.71 -17.56 5.22
N ASP A 203 11.99 -18.67 4.98
CA ASP A 203 11.40 -18.95 3.68
C ASP A 203 10.32 -17.92 3.30
N THR A 204 9.50 -17.50 4.28
CA THR A 204 8.52 -16.43 4.05
C THR A 204 9.20 -15.10 3.72
N LEU A 205 10.28 -14.74 4.42
CA LEU A 205 11.05 -13.54 4.18
C LEU A 205 11.73 -13.55 2.81
N GLY A 206 12.25 -14.71 2.39
CA GLY A 206 12.80 -14.92 1.05
C GLY A 206 11.75 -14.69 -0.05
N SER A 207 10.54 -15.22 0.12
CA SER A 207 9.44 -15.01 -0.83
C SER A 207 9.04 -13.53 -0.95
N LEU A 208 9.00 -12.80 0.17
CA LEU A 208 8.74 -11.37 0.21
C LEU A 208 9.84 -10.56 -0.50
N GLY A 209 11.11 -10.93 -0.30
CA GLY A 209 12.25 -10.30 -0.95
C GLY A 209 12.22 -10.46 -2.48
N VAL A 210 11.83 -11.63 -2.99
CA VAL A 210 11.65 -11.86 -4.43
C VAL A 210 10.52 -11.01 -5.00
N GLU A 211 9.37 -10.93 -4.31
CA GLU A 211 8.27 -10.06 -4.73
C GLU A 211 8.70 -8.57 -4.74
N LEU A 212 9.52 -8.16 -3.77
CA LEU A 212 10.05 -6.80 -3.66
C LEU A 212 10.98 -6.47 -4.82
N MET A 213 11.96 -7.35 -5.11
CA MET A 213 12.86 -7.18 -6.25
C MET A 213 12.13 -7.09 -7.60
N ALA A 214 11.06 -7.86 -7.78
CA ALA A 214 10.25 -7.82 -9.00
C ALA A 214 9.43 -6.52 -9.14
N SER A 215 9.15 -5.85 -8.02
CA SER A 215 8.33 -4.63 -7.95
C SER A 215 9.15 -3.34 -7.89
N CYS A 216 10.43 -3.42 -7.53
CA CYS A 216 11.37 -2.29 -7.45
C CYS A 216 11.89 -1.84 -8.83
N GLY A 217 12.24 -0.55 -8.93
CA GLY A 217 13.05 -0.05 -10.04
C GLY A 217 14.52 -0.48 -9.92
N ASP A 218 15.30 -0.36 -11.00
CA ASP A 218 16.74 -0.68 -11.01
C ASP A 218 17.59 -0.06 -9.89
N PRO A 219 17.37 1.18 -9.40
CA PRO A 219 18.24 1.76 -8.37
C PRO A 219 18.13 1.08 -7.00
N ASP A 220 17.01 0.44 -6.67
CA ASP A 220 16.75 -0.13 -5.34
C ASP A 220 17.11 -1.63 -5.26
N LYS A 221 17.40 -2.26 -6.41
CA LYS A 221 17.76 -3.69 -6.50
C LYS A 221 19.02 -4.12 -5.71
N PRO A 222 20.12 -3.34 -5.63
CA PRO A 222 21.33 -3.82 -4.95
C PRO A 222 21.13 -3.96 -3.43
N ASP A 223 20.37 -3.07 -2.80
CA ASP A 223 20.12 -3.11 -1.34
C ASP A 223 19.22 -4.29 -0.95
N VAL A 224 18.20 -4.57 -1.78
CA VAL A 224 17.33 -5.74 -1.58
C VAL A 224 18.10 -7.04 -1.82
N THR A 225 18.93 -7.11 -2.86
CA THR A 225 19.80 -8.28 -3.14
C THR A 225 20.74 -8.55 -1.97
N LYS A 226 21.44 -7.52 -1.48
CA LYS A 226 22.36 -7.67 -0.34
C LYS A 226 21.65 -8.22 0.89
N SER A 227 20.44 -7.73 1.17
CA SER A 227 19.70 -8.17 2.34
C SER A 227 19.16 -9.60 2.20
N LEU A 228 18.79 -10.01 0.98
CA LEU A 228 18.49 -11.41 0.65
C LEU A 228 19.71 -12.32 0.79
N ASP A 229 20.90 -11.85 0.40
CA ASP A 229 22.16 -12.57 0.57
C ASP A 229 22.49 -12.74 2.06
N ASP A 230 22.35 -11.67 2.86
CA ASP A 230 22.57 -11.70 4.32
C ASP A 230 21.61 -12.71 4.99
N VAL A 231 20.33 -12.71 4.61
CA VAL A 231 19.31 -13.68 5.05
C VAL A 231 19.69 -15.11 4.64
N SER A 232 20.16 -15.32 3.42
CA SER A 232 20.58 -16.63 2.91
C SER A 232 21.78 -17.18 3.67
N VAL A 233 22.72 -16.31 4.06
CA VAL A 233 23.90 -16.65 4.88
C VAL A 233 23.48 -17.01 6.31
N LEU A 234 22.55 -16.26 6.92
CA LEU A 234 22.00 -16.57 8.25
C LEU A 234 21.32 -17.95 8.28
N GLY A 235 20.50 -18.26 7.26
CA GLY A 235 19.87 -19.57 7.11
C GLY A 235 20.86 -20.72 6.89
N ALA A 236 21.97 -20.46 6.19
CA ALA A 236 23.04 -21.44 6.03
C ALA A 236 23.80 -21.70 7.34
N GLY A 237 23.97 -20.67 8.18
CA GLY A 237 24.57 -20.78 9.51
C GLY A 237 23.75 -21.61 10.47
N LEU A 238 22.42 -21.40 10.49
CA LEU A 238 21.47 -22.22 11.26
C LEU A 238 21.55 -23.71 10.88
N ARG A 239 21.65 -24.02 9.57
CA ARG A 239 21.78 -25.41 9.09
C ARG A 239 23.11 -26.08 9.43
N GLN A 240 24.17 -25.32 9.67
CA GLN A 240 25.52 -25.85 9.88
C GLN A 240 25.98 -25.85 11.34
N GLY A 241 25.25 -25.21 12.27
CA GLY A 241 25.61 -25.20 13.69
C GLY A 241 27.03 -24.69 13.96
N GLN A 242 27.51 -23.67 13.23
CA GLN A 242 28.85 -23.10 13.46
C GLN A 242 28.81 -21.98 14.50
N GLY A 243 28.82 -22.36 15.77
CA GLY A 243 29.51 -21.60 16.82
C GLY A 243 31.00 -21.98 16.85
N PRO A 244 31.92 -21.08 17.24
CA PRO A 244 33.34 -21.39 17.31
C PRO A 244 33.61 -22.34 18.48
N GLY A 245 33.50 -23.66 18.26
CA GLY A 245 33.98 -24.65 19.22
C GLY A 245 33.29 -26.01 19.26
N LEU A 246 32.11 -26.18 18.63
CA LEU A 246 31.39 -27.46 18.70
C LEU A 246 31.22 -28.05 17.31
N CYS A 247 31.89 -29.19 17.10
CA CYS A 247 31.83 -29.98 15.87
C CYS A 247 30.38 -30.40 15.59
N GLY A 248 29.75 -29.78 14.58
CA GLY A 248 28.36 -30.00 14.17
C GLY A 248 28.02 -31.40 13.63
N CYS A 249 28.92 -32.38 13.75
CA CYS A 249 28.67 -33.75 13.29
C CYS A 249 27.89 -34.63 14.29
N CYS A 250 27.74 -34.23 15.56
CA CYS A 250 27.16 -35.12 16.58
C CYS A 250 25.69 -34.86 16.93
N LEU A 251 25.10 -33.70 16.58
CA LEU A 251 23.69 -33.38 16.92
C LEU A 251 22.67 -33.70 15.81
N TRP A 252 23.13 -33.78 14.56
CA TRP A 252 22.27 -33.88 13.38
C TRP A 252 22.40 -35.26 12.75
N GLY A 253 21.94 -36.31 13.44
CA GLY A 253 21.94 -37.70 12.97
C GLY A 253 21.21 -37.95 11.64
N TRP A 254 21.73 -37.38 10.56
CA TRP A 254 21.34 -37.59 9.17
C TRP A 254 22.33 -38.61 8.60
N HIS A 255 21.92 -39.87 8.66
CA HIS A 255 22.56 -40.93 7.90
C HIS A 255 22.12 -40.76 6.44
N VAL A 256 23.05 -40.35 5.58
CA VAL A 256 22.85 -40.31 4.13
C VAL A 256 23.05 -41.72 3.57
N PRO A 257 22.06 -42.34 2.89
CA PRO A 257 22.33 -43.48 2.01
C PRO A 257 22.98 -43.05 0.69
#